data_AF-A0A1G7FGZ8-F1
#
_entry.id   AF-A0A1G7FGZ8-F1
#
_cell.length_a   1.000
_cell.length_b   1.000
_cell.length_c   1.000
_cell.angle_alpha   90.00
_cell.angle_beta   90.00
_cell.angle_gamma   90.00
#
_symmetry.space_group_name_H-M   'P 1'
#
loop_
_entity.id
_entity.type
_entity.pdbx_description
1 polymer ?
#
loop_
_entity_poly.entity_id
_entity_poly.type
_entity_poly.pdbx_seq_one_letter_code
_entity_poly.pdbx_strand_id
1 'polypeptide(L)'
;MKGQPVGEYEIDPEDGLSRIEELVLEQCPSAVVKQVDEVIFVTDGPVDHLAWVAYDDYDRHAIFYLDDDPNEQEIQRYIGWTPSRQEMPKLKAYLASTYEVYEPLELITFFEIPDPYLPGSDPRVLVTYYHNTYHDQFNVGINAYPPQREPEILEHADKIVPARDLERFLKNIMLTLGSEVEEEVEKHVLEGDVRDFLQRDDDFRKQTVRSLPDDIHPEYTGDEAVLWQKPASKVDHLDSAAGFVQVWVPVDEENIGLLSITSGEYDRKSVLDEVQETLLVEL
;
A
#
# COMPACT_ATOMS: atom_id res chain seq x y z
N MET A 1 3.72 5.97 -14.98
CA MET A 1 4.20 6.80 -13.86
C MET A 1 5.27 6.03 -13.10
N LYS A 2 6.35 6.69 -12.64
CA LYS A 2 7.39 6.06 -11.82
C LYS A 2 6.78 5.55 -10.51
N GLY A 3 7.31 4.44 -9.98
CA GLY A 3 6.92 3.90 -8.68
C GLY A 3 6.91 5.00 -7.63
N GLN A 4 5.82 5.05 -6.87
CA GLN A 4 5.71 5.98 -5.76
C GLN A 4 6.09 5.20 -4.50
N PRO A 5 7.16 5.60 -3.80
CA PRO A 5 7.37 5.09 -2.45
C PRO A 5 6.17 5.50 -1.62
N VAL A 6 5.56 4.53 -0.93
CA VAL A 6 4.45 4.78 -0.02
C VAL A 6 5.06 5.08 1.35
N GLY A 7 5.60 6.28 1.49
CA GLY A 7 6.26 6.71 2.73
C GLY A 7 7.58 6.01 3.03
N GLU A 8 8.07 6.19 4.25
CA GLU A 8 9.29 5.57 4.82
C GLU A 8 8.98 4.22 5.50
N TYR A 9 7.72 3.78 5.47
CA TYR A 9 7.20 2.65 6.23
C TYR A 9 6.97 1.43 5.33
N GLU A 10 7.33 0.23 5.82
CA GLU A 10 7.07 -1.04 5.14
C GLU A 10 5.57 -1.37 5.26
N ILE A 11 4.92 -1.59 4.13
CA ILE A 11 3.49 -1.93 4.05
C ILE A 11 3.42 -3.34 3.49
N ASP A 12 2.72 -4.24 4.19
CA ASP A 12 2.41 -5.55 3.64
C ASP A 12 1.69 -5.38 2.29
N PRO A 13 2.21 -5.93 1.18
CA PRO A 13 1.67 -5.67 -0.15
C PRO A 13 0.20 -6.08 -0.34
N GLU A 14 -0.24 -7.14 0.36
CA GLU A 14 -1.62 -7.65 0.27
C GLU A 14 -2.58 -6.74 1.03
N ASP A 15 -2.22 -6.35 2.26
CA ASP A 15 -2.99 -5.40 3.06
C ASP A 15 -3.04 -4.01 2.38
N GLY A 16 -1.92 -3.56 1.81
CA GLY A 16 -1.82 -2.30 1.09
C GLY A 16 -2.74 -2.24 -0.13
N LEU A 17 -2.76 -3.28 -0.97
CA LEU A 17 -3.68 -3.33 -2.13
C LEU A 17 -5.14 -3.41 -1.71
N SER A 18 -5.44 -4.17 -0.65
CA SER A 18 -6.79 -4.27 -0.09
C SER A 18 -7.28 -2.90 0.36
N ARG A 19 -6.44 -2.13 1.06
CA ARG A 19 -6.77 -0.77 1.51
C ARG A 19 -6.87 0.23 0.34
N ILE A 20 -6.02 0.11 -0.69
CA ILE A 20 -6.15 0.91 -1.92
C ILE A 20 -7.51 0.69 -2.58
N GLU A 21 -7.98 -0.55 -2.63
CA GLU A 21 -9.30 -0.88 -3.18
C GLU A 21 -10.43 -0.19 -2.42
N GLU A 22 -10.40 -0.25 -1.09
CA GLU A 22 -11.36 0.44 -0.24
C GLU A 22 -11.33 1.97 -0.49
N LEU A 23 -10.15 2.58 -0.46
CA LEU A 23 -9.97 4.02 -0.66
C LEU A 23 -10.49 4.49 -2.03
N VAL A 24 -10.25 3.71 -3.09
CA VAL A 24 -10.75 4.02 -4.43
C VAL A 24 -12.28 3.97 -4.45
N LEU A 25 -12.89 2.94 -3.87
CA LEU A 25 -14.35 2.75 -3.87
C LEU A 25 -15.07 3.77 -2.99
N GLU A 26 -14.48 4.15 -1.85
CA GLU A 26 -15.00 5.20 -0.96
C GLU A 26 -15.07 6.55 -1.69
N GLN A 27 -14.00 6.90 -2.42
CA GLN A 27 -13.87 8.20 -3.06
C GLN A 27 -14.47 8.24 -4.48
N CYS A 28 -14.50 7.12 -5.19
CA CYS A 28 -15.07 6.98 -6.52
C CYS A 28 -16.05 5.80 -6.59
N PRO A 29 -17.28 5.93 -6.07
CA PRO A 29 -18.25 4.82 -6.00
C PRO A 29 -18.72 4.27 -7.36
N SER A 30 -18.41 4.96 -8.46
CA SER A 30 -18.67 4.47 -9.82
C SER A 30 -17.63 3.48 -10.33
N ALA A 31 -16.48 3.39 -9.67
CA ALA A 31 -15.46 2.41 -10.00
C ALA A 31 -15.98 0.99 -9.75
N VAL A 32 -15.58 0.05 -10.59
CA VAL A 32 -15.94 -1.36 -10.51
C VAL A 32 -14.66 -2.17 -10.45
N VAL A 33 -14.45 -2.87 -9.34
CA VAL A 33 -13.35 -3.83 -9.19
C VAL A 33 -13.58 -4.99 -10.14
N LYS A 34 -12.55 -5.40 -10.87
CA LYS A 34 -12.58 -6.61 -11.69
C LYS A 34 -11.64 -7.65 -11.14
N GLN A 35 -12.09 -8.90 -11.24
CA GLN A 35 -11.21 -10.03 -11.08
C GLN A 35 -10.26 -10.10 -12.26
N VAL A 36 -8.97 -10.22 -11.95
CA VAL A 36 -7.91 -10.42 -12.92
C VAL A 36 -7.66 -11.92 -13.09
N ASP A 37 -7.54 -12.38 -14.32
CA ASP A 37 -7.24 -13.78 -14.62
C ASP A 37 -5.73 -14.05 -14.58
N GLU A 38 -4.95 -13.11 -15.13
CA GLU A 38 -3.50 -13.23 -15.21
C GLU A 38 -2.85 -11.86 -15.43
N VAL A 39 -1.71 -11.62 -14.76
CA VAL A 39 -0.88 -10.43 -14.98
C VAL A 39 0.53 -10.83 -15.31
N ILE A 40 1.12 -10.15 -16.28
CA ILE A 40 2.53 -10.32 -16.65
C ILE A 40 3.17 -8.94 -16.62
N PHE A 41 4.20 -8.78 -15.79
CA PHE A 41 5.09 -7.64 -15.80
C PHE A 41 6.38 -7.98 -16.55
N VAL A 42 6.84 -7.04 -17.36
CA VAL A 42 8.14 -7.10 -18.04
C VAL A 42 8.80 -5.74 -18.03
N THR A 43 10.14 -5.72 -17.96
CA THR A 43 10.94 -4.50 -18.07
C THR A 43 12.23 -4.76 -18.85
N ASP A 44 12.88 -3.67 -19.25
CA ASP A 44 14.15 -3.66 -19.99
C ASP A 44 14.02 -4.38 -21.35
N GLY A 45 13.08 -3.90 -22.16
CA GLY A 45 12.80 -4.43 -23.49
C GLY A 45 12.42 -3.35 -24.50
N PRO A 46 11.66 -3.70 -25.56
CA PRO A 46 11.21 -2.73 -26.58
C PRO A 46 10.31 -1.60 -26.05
N VAL A 47 9.73 -1.80 -24.88
CA VAL A 47 9.01 -0.80 -24.09
C VAL A 47 9.62 -0.90 -22.69
N ASP A 48 10.07 0.20 -22.11
CA ASP A 48 10.86 0.15 -20.86
C ASP A 48 10.16 -0.63 -19.75
N HIS A 49 8.90 -0.31 -19.46
CA HIS A 49 8.07 -1.05 -18.50
C HIS A 49 6.70 -1.38 -19.09
N LEU A 50 6.26 -2.63 -18.98
CA LEU A 50 4.96 -3.07 -19.45
C LEU A 50 4.32 -4.06 -18.49
N ALA A 51 3.07 -3.79 -18.09
CA ALA A 51 2.20 -4.71 -17.39
C ALA A 51 1.02 -5.10 -18.29
N TRP A 52 0.86 -6.40 -18.51
CA TRP A 52 -0.22 -7.01 -19.27
C TRP A 52 -1.24 -7.62 -18.32
N VAL A 53 -2.49 -7.18 -18.39
CA VAL A 53 -3.57 -7.68 -17.53
C VAL A 53 -4.61 -8.37 -18.42
N ALA A 54 -4.82 -9.66 -18.21
CA ALA A 54 -5.94 -10.41 -18.77
C ALA A 54 -7.08 -10.47 -17.76
N TYR A 55 -8.31 -10.20 -18.19
CA TYR A 55 -9.48 -10.17 -17.33
C TYR A 55 -10.74 -10.57 -18.09
N ASP A 56 -11.84 -10.78 -17.36
CA ASP A 56 -13.11 -11.31 -17.88
C ASP A 56 -12.93 -12.67 -18.61
N ASP A 57 -12.31 -13.66 -17.95
CA ASP A 57 -11.98 -15.02 -18.48
C ASP A 57 -11.13 -14.96 -19.78
N TYR A 58 -10.13 -14.09 -19.79
CA TYR A 58 -9.24 -13.84 -20.93
C TYR A 58 -9.94 -13.29 -22.19
N ASP A 59 -11.20 -12.81 -22.09
CA ASP A 59 -11.88 -12.16 -23.22
C ASP A 59 -11.39 -10.72 -23.42
N ARG A 60 -10.77 -10.13 -22.38
CA ARG A 60 -10.28 -8.75 -22.41
C ARG A 60 -8.84 -8.66 -21.92
N HIS A 61 -8.15 -7.66 -22.46
CA HIS A 61 -6.79 -7.34 -22.06
C HIS A 61 -6.61 -5.83 -21.90
N ALA A 62 -5.86 -5.46 -20.89
CA ALA A 62 -5.38 -4.11 -20.66
C ALA A 62 -3.85 -4.13 -20.66
N ILE A 63 -3.25 -3.09 -21.22
CA ILE A 63 -1.79 -2.94 -21.26
C ILE A 63 -1.46 -1.61 -20.61
N PHE A 64 -0.65 -1.66 -19.58
CA PHE A 64 -0.14 -0.48 -18.90
C PHE A 64 1.35 -0.39 -19.18
N TYR A 65 1.82 0.77 -19.59
CA TYR A 65 3.22 0.93 -19.93
C TYR A 65 3.78 2.27 -19.46
N LEU A 66 5.08 2.31 -19.27
CA LEU A 66 5.85 3.52 -19.00
C LEU A 66 7.13 3.45 -19.82
N ASP A 67 7.32 4.43 -20.69
CA ASP A 67 8.47 4.54 -21.59
C ASP A 67 8.69 6.03 -21.88
N ASP A 68 9.94 6.49 -21.75
CA ASP A 68 10.31 7.89 -21.98
C ASP A 68 10.43 8.23 -23.49
N ASP A 69 10.70 7.23 -24.35
CA ASP A 69 10.76 7.37 -25.82
C ASP A 69 10.06 6.19 -26.53
N PRO A 70 8.72 6.11 -26.38
CA PRO A 70 7.94 4.96 -26.82
C PRO A 70 7.99 4.72 -28.33
N ASN A 71 8.29 3.49 -28.75
CA ASN A 71 8.07 3.08 -30.13
C ASN A 71 6.57 2.86 -30.38
N GLU A 72 5.92 3.86 -30.98
CA GLU A 72 4.48 3.84 -31.29
C GLU A 72 4.05 2.58 -32.06
N GLN A 73 4.87 2.07 -32.98
CA GLN A 73 4.49 0.88 -33.77
C GLN A 73 4.47 -0.38 -32.89
N GLU A 74 5.41 -0.50 -31.96
CA GLU A 74 5.47 -1.66 -31.06
C GLU A 74 4.33 -1.58 -30.02
N ILE A 75 4.04 -0.40 -29.49
CA ILE A 75 2.90 -0.19 -28.58
C ILE A 75 1.58 -0.52 -29.29
N GLN A 76 1.36 -0.02 -30.50
CA GLN A 76 0.15 -0.32 -31.27
C GLN A 76 0.03 -1.82 -31.58
N ARG A 77 1.16 -2.50 -31.82
CA ARG A 77 1.20 -3.95 -32.00
C ARG A 77 0.75 -4.67 -30.73
N TYR A 78 1.22 -4.26 -29.56
CA TYR A 78 0.80 -4.83 -28.28
C TYR A 78 -0.68 -4.55 -27.99
N ILE A 79 -1.13 -3.30 -28.11
CA ILE A 79 -2.55 -2.92 -27.91
C ILE A 79 -3.49 -3.76 -28.79
N GLY A 80 -3.04 -4.14 -29.99
CA GLY A 80 -3.81 -4.97 -30.91
C GLY A 80 -3.88 -6.46 -30.57
N TRP A 81 -3.14 -6.97 -29.57
CA TRP A 81 -3.21 -8.38 -29.21
C TRP A 81 -4.27 -8.62 -28.13
N THR A 82 -5.14 -9.60 -28.40
CA THR A 82 -6.11 -10.11 -27.45
C THR A 82 -5.99 -11.65 -27.39
N PRO A 83 -4.88 -12.16 -26.82
CA PRO A 83 -4.61 -13.59 -26.82
C PRO A 83 -5.60 -14.34 -25.95
N SER A 84 -6.27 -15.33 -26.52
CA SER A 84 -7.12 -16.23 -25.74
C SER A 84 -6.31 -16.97 -24.67
N ARG A 85 -7.01 -17.57 -23.68
CA ARG A 85 -6.38 -18.41 -22.64
C ARG A 85 -5.41 -19.47 -23.18
N GLN A 86 -5.69 -20.03 -24.36
CA GLN A 86 -4.83 -21.04 -25.01
C GLN A 86 -3.58 -20.44 -25.67
N GLU A 87 -3.61 -19.16 -25.99
CA GLU A 87 -2.52 -18.41 -26.63
C GLU A 87 -1.62 -17.70 -25.63
N MET A 88 -2.09 -17.46 -24.40
CA MET A 88 -1.31 -16.89 -23.31
C MET A 88 0.08 -17.56 -23.10
N PRO A 89 0.25 -18.89 -23.16
CA PRO A 89 1.58 -19.50 -23.07
C PRO A 89 2.55 -19.04 -24.16
N LYS A 90 2.06 -18.73 -25.37
CA LYS A 90 2.89 -18.21 -26.47
C LYS A 90 3.27 -16.76 -26.23
N LEU A 91 2.34 -15.94 -25.73
CA LEU A 91 2.62 -14.57 -25.33
C LEU A 91 3.70 -14.54 -24.25
N LYS A 92 3.54 -15.34 -23.19
CA LYS A 92 4.51 -15.46 -22.10
C LYS A 92 5.89 -15.85 -22.60
N ALA A 93 5.98 -16.86 -23.46
CA ALA A 93 7.25 -17.28 -24.05
C ALA A 93 7.90 -16.18 -24.90
N TYR A 94 7.11 -15.42 -25.67
CA TYR A 94 7.61 -14.29 -26.44
C TYR A 94 8.16 -13.20 -25.51
N LEU A 95 7.37 -12.77 -24.52
CA LEU A 95 7.74 -11.73 -23.56
C LEU A 95 9.01 -12.12 -22.78
N ALA A 96 9.06 -13.33 -22.22
CA ALA A 96 10.24 -13.84 -21.51
C ALA A 96 11.51 -13.96 -22.37
N SER A 97 11.38 -14.03 -23.69
CA SER A 97 12.53 -14.05 -24.61
C SER A 97 12.94 -12.67 -25.12
N THR A 98 12.08 -11.68 -24.97
CA THR A 98 12.22 -10.33 -25.54
C THR A 98 12.67 -9.31 -24.50
N TYR A 99 12.28 -9.51 -23.25
CA TYR A 99 12.57 -8.63 -22.12
C TYR A 99 13.64 -9.25 -21.23
N GLU A 100 14.48 -8.43 -20.59
CA GLU A 100 15.47 -8.91 -19.62
C GLU A 100 14.79 -9.42 -18.34
N VAL A 101 13.76 -8.70 -17.89
CA VAL A 101 12.95 -9.07 -16.72
C VAL A 101 11.57 -9.53 -17.17
N TYR A 102 11.14 -10.66 -16.63
CA TYR A 102 9.82 -11.23 -16.83
C TYR A 102 9.29 -11.78 -15.51
N GLU A 103 8.09 -11.35 -15.13
CA GLU A 103 7.49 -11.71 -13.86
C GLU A 103 5.97 -11.79 -13.94
N PRO A 104 5.36 -12.95 -13.64
CA PRO A 104 3.94 -13.01 -13.35
C PRO A 104 3.65 -12.28 -12.03
N LEU A 105 2.71 -11.35 -12.02
CA LEU A 105 2.31 -10.66 -10.80
C LEU A 105 1.11 -11.36 -10.15
N GLU A 106 1.21 -11.63 -8.85
CA GLU A 106 0.13 -12.24 -8.06
C GLU A 106 -0.71 -11.19 -7.32
N LEU A 107 -0.10 -10.07 -6.95
CA LEU A 107 -0.71 -9.02 -6.14
C LEU A 107 -1.05 -7.80 -7.01
N ILE A 108 -2.33 -7.70 -7.38
CA ILE A 108 -2.89 -6.62 -8.21
C ILE A 108 -4.30 -6.28 -7.74
N THR A 109 -4.67 -5.01 -7.80
CA THR A 109 -6.08 -4.59 -7.88
C THR A 109 -6.33 -3.85 -9.20
N PHE A 110 -7.49 -4.09 -9.81
CA PHE A 110 -7.85 -3.59 -11.13
C PHE A 110 -9.27 -3.04 -11.14
N PHE A 111 -9.44 -1.83 -11.65
CA PHE A 111 -10.71 -1.12 -11.71
C PHE A 111 -11.08 -0.74 -13.14
N GLU A 112 -12.38 -0.84 -13.44
CA GLU A 112 -12.99 -0.10 -14.53
C GLU A 112 -13.75 1.11 -13.94
N ILE A 113 -13.49 2.31 -14.46
CA ILE A 113 -14.29 3.51 -14.19
C ILE A 113 -15.10 3.80 -15.46
N PRO A 114 -16.41 3.53 -15.50
CA PRO A 114 -17.23 3.79 -16.66
C PRO A 114 -17.24 5.28 -17.03
N ASP A 115 -17.19 5.59 -18.33
CA ASP A 115 -17.40 6.95 -18.84
C ASP A 115 -18.88 7.13 -19.24
N PRO A 116 -19.70 7.84 -18.43
CA PRO A 116 -21.11 8.05 -18.71
C PRO A 116 -21.36 9.12 -19.79
N TYR A 117 -20.34 9.87 -20.21
CA TYR A 117 -20.47 10.99 -21.14
C TYR A 117 -20.26 10.58 -22.60
N LEU A 118 -19.67 9.41 -22.86
CA LEU A 118 -19.45 8.89 -24.20
C LEU A 118 -20.41 7.74 -24.53
N PRO A 119 -21.34 7.91 -25.48
CA PRO A 119 -22.13 6.78 -25.97
C PRO A 119 -21.28 5.86 -26.84
N GLY A 120 -21.54 4.55 -26.80
CA GLY A 120 -20.88 3.58 -27.68
C GLY A 120 -20.50 2.29 -26.98
N SER A 121 -19.30 1.79 -27.27
CA SER A 121 -18.72 0.50 -26.88
C SER A 121 -18.44 0.34 -25.38
N ASP A 122 -19.27 0.94 -24.54
CA ASP A 122 -19.12 1.00 -23.08
C ASP A 122 -17.74 1.54 -22.68
N PRO A 123 -17.46 2.82 -22.97
CA PRO A 123 -16.16 3.41 -22.71
C PRO A 123 -15.86 3.46 -21.22
N ARG A 124 -14.60 3.25 -20.87
CA ARG A 124 -14.16 3.15 -19.49
C ARG A 124 -12.67 3.44 -19.37
N VAL A 125 -12.29 4.02 -18.24
CA VAL A 125 -10.90 4.05 -17.80
C VAL A 125 -10.59 2.73 -17.12
N LEU A 126 -9.39 2.22 -17.40
CA LEU A 126 -8.81 1.06 -16.77
C LEU A 126 -7.72 1.56 -15.83
N VAL A 127 -7.80 1.17 -14.57
CA VAL A 127 -6.81 1.53 -13.55
C VAL A 127 -6.30 0.26 -12.92
N THR A 128 -5.00 0.20 -12.67
CA THR A 128 -4.42 -0.89 -11.87
C THR A 128 -3.45 -0.35 -10.84
N TYR A 129 -3.45 -0.97 -9.67
CA TYR A 129 -2.35 -0.91 -8.73
C TYR A 129 -1.74 -2.29 -8.58
N TYR A 130 -0.42 -2.38 -8.58
CA TYR A 130 0.29 -3.63 -8.37
C TYR A 130 1.58 -3.37 -7.59
N HIS A 131 1.99 -4.38 -6.82
CA HIS A 131 3.28 -4.36 -6.16
C HIS A 131 4.37 -4.79 -7.16
N ASN A 132 5.32 -3.91 -7.40
CA ASN A 132 6.51 -4.19 -8.19
C ASN A 132 7.60 -4.74 -7.26
N THR A 133 7.79 -6.06 -7.29
CA THR A 133 8.76 -6.78 -6.45
C THR A 133 10.21 -6.38 -6.74
N TYR A 134 10.52 -5.91 -7.95
CA TYR A 134 11.89 -5.54 -8.33
C TYR A 134 12.37 -4.26 -7.64
N HIS A 135 11.45 -3.33 -7.37
CA HIS A 135 11.73 -2.07 -6.66
C HIS A 135 11.08 -1.98 -5.28
N ASP A 136 10.34 -3.01 -4.90
CA ASP A 136 9.55 -3.08 -3.67
C ASP A 136 8.65 -1.86 -3.48
N GLN A 137 7.85 -1.54 -4.50
CA GLN A 137 7.02 -0.34 -4.55
C GLN A 137 5.67 -0.64 -5.22
N PHE A 138 4.65 0.11 -4.81
CA PHE A 138 3.39 0.11 -5.54
C PHE A 138 3.48 0.98 -6.78
N ASN A 139 3.09 0.41 -7.91
CA ASN A 139 2.95 1.09 -9.18
C ASN A 139 1.47 1.27 -9.52
N VAL A 140 1.17 2.36 -10.22
CA VAL A 140 -0.15 2.64 -10.77
C VAL A 140 -0.10 2.73 -12.30
N GLY A 141 -1.02 2.01 -12.94
CA GLY A 141 -1.25 2.05 -14.38
C GLY A 141 -2.61 2.68 -14.70
N ILE A 142 -2.64 3.50 -15.75
CA ILE A 142 -3.87 4.09 -16.29
C ILE A 142 -3.90 3.81 -17.79
N ASN A 143 -5.05 3.38 -18.30
CA ASN A 143 -5.35 3.27 -19.72
C ASN A 143 -6.87 3.54 -19.91
N ALA A 144 -7.36 3.59 -21.14
CA ALA A 144 -8.78 3.66 -21.44
C ALA A 144 -9.18 2.72 -22.59
N TYR A 145 -10.41 2.25 -22.53
CA TYR A 145 -11.03 1.45 -23.58
C TYR A 145 -12.25 2.18 -24.15
N PRO A 146 -12.43 2.23 -25.49
CA PRO A 146 -11.51 1.73 -26.51
C PRO A 146 -10.28 2.64 -26.67
N PRO A 147 -9.08 2.09 -27.00
CA PRO A 147 -7.84 2.86 -27.06
C PRO A 147 -7.86 4.04 -28.03
N GLN A 148 -8.65 3.95 -29.12
CA GLN A 148 -8.73 5.02 -30.13
C GLN A 148 -9.40 6.30 -29.60
N ARG A 149 -10.07 6.22 -28.45
CA ARG A 149 -10.75 7.36 -27.81
C ARG A 149 -10.14 7.70 -26.46
N GLU A 150 -8.97 7.15 -26.15
CA GLU A 150 -8.33 7.31 -24.84
C GLU A 150 -8.25 8.78 -24.38
N PRO A 151 -7.82 9.76 -25.21
CA PRO A 151 -7.76 11.16 -24.76
C PRO A 151 -9.12 11.72 -24.33
N GLU A 152 -10.20 11.38 -25.04
CA GLU A 152 -11.55 11.85 -24.71
C GLU A 152 -12.07 11.20 -23.42
N ILE A 153 -11.80 9.90 -23.25
CA ILE A 153 -12.24 9.13 -22.08
C ILE A 153 -11.50 9.59 -20.82
N LEU A 154 -10.18 9.83 -20.92
CA LEU A 154 -9.39 10.33 -19.80
C LEU A 154 -9.82 11.76 -19.40
N GLU A 155 -10.08 12.65 -20.37
CA GLU A 155 -10.61 14.00 -20.08
C GLU A 155 -11.97 13.96 -19.37
N HIS A 156 -12.78 12.94 -19.64
CA HIS A 156 -14.05 12.73 -18.96
C HIS A 156 -13.91 12.13 -17.58
N ALA A 157 -12.97 11.20 -17.40
CA ALA A 157 -12.65 10.66 -16.10
C ALA A 157 -12.20 11.75 -15.13
N ASP A 158 -11.41 12.72 -15.61
CA ASP A 158 -11.06 13.93 -14.86
C ASP A 158 -12.30 14.69 -14.36
N LYS A 159 -13.46 14.60 -15.00
CA LYS A 159 -14.68 15.30 -14.56
C LYS A 159 -15.45 14.51 -13.49
N ILE A 160 -15.18 13.21 -13.36
CA ILE A 160 -15.92 12.26 -12.52
C ILE A 160 -15.18 12.02 -11.21
N VAL A 161 -13.84 11.97 -11.24
CA VAL A 161 -13.05 11.74 -10.04
C VAL A 161 -13.06 12.95 -9.10
N PRO A 162 -12.96 12.74 -7.76
CA PRO A 162 -13.03 13.83 -6.78
C PRO A 162 -11.99 14.95 -6.98
N ALA A 163 -10.76 14.59 -7.35
CA ALA A 163 -9.66 15.54 -7.53
C ALA A 163 -9.77 16.39 -8.80
N ARG A 164 -10.77 16.11 -9.64
CA ARG A 164 -10.96 16.66 -10.98
C ARG A 164 -9.75 16.47 -11.93
N ASP A 165 -8.98 15.43 -11.66
CA ASP A 165 -7.69 15.10 -12.28
C ASP A 165 -7.42 13.64 -11.85
N LEU A 166 -7.53 12.71 -12.80
CA LEU A 166 -7.45 11.27 -12.55
C LEU A 166 -6.09 10.87 -12.01
N GLU A 167 -5.01 11.39 -12.59
CA GLU A 167 -3.66 11.08 -12.10
C GLU A 167 -3.48 11.58 -10.66
N ARG A 168 -3.94 12.80 -10.35
CA ARG A 168 -3.86 13.33 -9.00
C ARG A 168 -4.72 12.55 -8.03
N PHE A 169 -5.92 12.14 -8.46
CA PHE A 169 -6.78 11.30 -7.65
C PHE A 169 -6.05 10.01 -7.24
N LEU A 170 -5.46 9.30 -8.20
CA LEU A 170 -4.76 8.04 -7.94
C LEU A 170 -3.49 8.23 -7.10
N LYS A 171 -2.74 9.31 -7.32
CA LYS A 171 -1.61 9.70 -6.45
C LYS A 171 -2.07 9.98 -5.01
N ASN A 172 -3.21 10.65 -4.85
CA ASN A 172 -3.76 10.95 -3.53
C ASN A 172 -4.16 9.67 -2.79
N ILE A 173 -4.62 8.62 -3.46
CA ILE A 173 -4.89 7.32 -2.83
C ILE A 173 -3.61 6.76 -2.20
N MET A 174 -2.50 6.75 -2.95
CA MET A 174 -1.21 6.28 -2.43
C MET A 174 -0.69 7.16 -1.28
N LEU A 175 -0.89 8.47 -1.37
CA LEU A 175 -0.52 9.39 -0.29
C LEU A 175 -1.37 9.15 0.96
N THR A 176 -2.68 8.94 0.81
CA THR A 176 -3.58 8.61 1.93
C THR A 176 -3.17 7.30 2.58
N LEU A 177 -2.86 6.25 1.81
CA LEU A 177 -2.33 5.00 2.37
C LEU A 177 -1.06 5.25 3.18
N GLY A 178 -0.10 6.00 2.61
CA GLY A 178 1.14 6.33 3.31
C GLY A 178 0.91 7.11 4.61
N SER A 179 0.01 8.10 4.60
CA SER A 179 -0.35 8.87 5.79
C SER A 179 -1.11 8.03 6.82
N GLU A 180 -2.00 7.11 6.42
CA GLU A 180 -2.67 6.21 7.36
C GLU A 180 -1.66 5.30 8.07
N VAL A 181 -0.66 4.78 7.35
CA VAL A 181 0.40 3.94 7.92
C VAL A 181 1.32 4.75 8.84
N GLU A 182 1.71 5.95 8.41
CA GLU A 182 2.49 6.88 9.25
C GLU A 182 1.73 7.24 10.53
N GLU A 183 0.44 7.57 10.44
CA GLU A 183 -0.42 7.85 11.60
C GLU A 183 -0.53 6.62 12.52
N GLU A 184 -0.66 5.40 11.99
CA GLU A 184 -0.69 4.19 12.82
C GLU A 184 0.63 3.92 13.55
N VAL A 185 1.77 4.22 12.93
CA VAL A 185 3.08 4.07 13.56
C VAL A 185 3.30 5.16 14.61
N GLU A 186 3.03 6.42 14.27
CA GLU A 186 3.11 7.59 15.15
C GLU A 186 2.18 7.47 16.35
N LYS A 187 1.01 6.84 16.17
CA LYS A 187 0.07 6.58 17.26
C LYS A 187 0.68 5.75 18.39
N HIS A 188 1.79 5.05 18.19
CA HIS A 188 2.39 4.29 19.29
C HIS A 188 3.62 4.99 19.88
N VAL A 189 3.85 6.25 19.49
CA VAL A 189 4.87 7.12 20.04
C VAL A 189 4.29 7.93 21.21
N LEU A 190 5.04 7.99 22.29
CA LEU A 190 4.82 8.84 23.47
C LEU A 190 5.86 9.97 23.41
N GLU A 191 5.39 11.20 23.29
CA GLU A 191 6.24 12.39 23.35
C GLU A 191 6.17 13.05 24.74
N GLY A 192 7.28 13.62 25.21
CA GLY A 192 7.35 14.39 26.47
C GLY A 192 8.38 13.87 27.45
N ASP A 193 8.22 14.14 28.74
CA ASP A 193 9.16 13.72 29.79
C ASP A 193 9.01 12.22 30.16
N VAL A 194 9.10 11.34 29.16
CA VAL A 194 8.77 9.90 29.26
C VAL A 194 9.59 9.20 30.33
N ARG A 195 10.91 9.44 30.39
CA ARG A 195 11.78 8.81 31.41
C ARG A 195 11.40 9.19 32.83
N ASP A 196 10.97 10.43 33.01
CA ASP A 196 10.57 11.00 34.29
C ASP A 196 9.24 10.42 34.75
N PHE A 197 8.28 10.30 33.83
CA PHE A 197 7.01 9.60 34.04
C PHE A 197 7.24 8.14 34.45
N LEU A 198 8.01 7.37 33.66
CA LEU A 198 8.29 5.95 33.92
C LEU A 198 9.00 5.69 35.25
N GLN A 199 9.72 6.69 35.77
CA GLN A 199 10.36 6.61 37.10
C GLN A 199 9.41 6.92 38.25
N ARG A 200 8.33 7.67 38.01
CA ARG A 200 7.34 8.07 39.02
C ARG A 200 6.24 7.01 39.19
N ASP A 201 5.91 6.27 38.14
CA ASP A 201 4.97 5.15 38.22
C ASP A 201 5.67 3.91 38.84
N ASP A 202 5.25 3.56 40.07
CA ASP A 202 5.80 2.44 40.85
C ASP A 202 5.58 1.05 40.22
N ASP A 203 4.61 0.91 39.32
CA ASP A 203 4.31 -0.34 38.63
C ASP A 203 5.17 -0.53 37.38
N PHE A 204 5.72 0.54 36.80
CA PHE A 204 6.72 0.44 35.74
C PHE A 204 8.09 0.01 36.29
N ARG A 205 8.67 -1.01 35.66
CA ARG A 205 9.98 -1.56 36.03
C ARG A 205 10.91 -1.56 34.83
N LYS A 206 12.07 -0.91 34.98
CA LYS A 206 13.20 -1.01 34.05
C LYS A 206 13.70 -2.45 34.02
N GLN A 207 13.64 -3.07 32.85
CA GLN A 207 14.03 -4.47 32.66
C GLN A 207 15.47 -4.60 32.18
N THR A 208 15.75 -4.07 30.99
CA THR A 208 17.04 -4.25 30.31
C THR A 208 17.28 -3.12 29.32
N VAL A 209 18.52 -3.04 28.83
CA VAL A 209 18.89 -2.30 27.63
C VAL A 209 19.13 -3.33 26.52
N ARG A 210 18.53 -3.15 25.35
CA ARG A 210 18.70 -4.03 24.18
C ARG A 210 18.28 -3.30 22.90
N SER A 211 18.67 -3.83 21.75
CA SER A 211 18.17 -3.35 20.46
C SER A 211 16.65 -3.41 20.39
N LEU A 212 16.05 -2.36 19.83
CA LEU A 212 14.63 -2.29 19.54
C LEU A 212 14.24 -3.38 18.53
N PRO A 213 13.18 -4.16 18.77
CA PRO A 213 12.67 -5.12 17.80
C PRO A 213 12.05 -4.44 16.57
N ASP A 214 12.11 -5.15 15.45
CA ASP A 214 11.62 -4.71 14.14
C ASP A 214 10.10 -4.45 14.10
N ASP A 215 9.32 -5.01 15.03
CA ASP A 215 7.86 -4.88 15.10
C ASP A 215 7.35 -3.73 16.00
N ILE A 216 8.25 -2.90 16.56
CA ILE A 216 7.89 -1.81 17.47
C ILE A 216 7.80 -0.46 16.76
N HIS A 217 8.86 -0.07 16.06
CA HIS A 217 8.90 1.15 15.26
C HIS A 217 10.02 1.04 14.22
N PRO A 218 9.73 1.26 12.93
CA PRO A 218 10.70 1.04 11.86
C PRO A 218 11.87 2.03 11.92
N GLU A 219 11.64 3.30 12.23
CA GLU A 219 12.71 4.32 12.32
C GLU A 219 13.79 3.97 13.35
N TYR A 220 13.40 3.44 14.51
CA TYR A 220 14.29 3.13 15.63
C TYR A 220 14.70 1.64 15.67
N THR A 221 14.36 0.87 14.64
CA THR A 221 14.63 -0.56 14.60
C THR A 221 16.14 -0.84 14.69
N GLY A 222 16.53 -1.71 15.62
CA GLY A 222 17.93 -2.05 15.89
C GLY A 222 18.66 -1.10 16.85
N ASP A 223 18.14 0.11 17.08
CA ASP A 223 18.73 1.08 17.99
C ASP A 223 18.70 0.57 19.44
N GLU A 224 19.71 0.97 20.21
CA GLU A 224 19.76 0.62 21.62
C GLU A 224 18.65 1.35 22.38
N ALA A 225 17.77 0.59 23.03
CA ALA A 225 16.63 1.12 23.76
C ALA A 225 16.54 0.52 25.17
N VAL A 226 16.05 1.34 26.11
CA VAL A 226 15.74 0.92 27.47
C VAL A 226 14.30 0.44 27.54
N LEU A 227 14.11 -0.83 27.90
CA LEU A 227 12.78 -1.42 28.07
C LEU A 227 12.26 -1.20 29.49
N TRP A 228 11.09 -0.57 29.59
CA TRP A 228 10.28 -0.46 30.79
C TRP A 228 9.01 -1.29 30.63
N GLN A 229 8.58 -1.98 31.68
CA GLN A 229 7.39 -2.82 31.64
C GLN A 229 6.51 -2.61 32.86
N LYS A 230 5.20 -2.59 32.63
CA LYS A 230 4.13 -2.61 33.63
C LYS A 230 3.21 -3.80 33.35
N PRO A 231 2.87 -4.65 34.34
CA PRO A 231 1.94 -5.75 34.11
C PRO A 231 0.58 -5.25 33.63
N ALA A 232 -0.05 -5.93 32.67
CA ALA A 232 -1.36 -5.53 32.15
C ALA A 232 -2.43 -5.45 33.26
N SER A 233 -2.36 -6.33 34.26
CA SER A 233 -3.25 -6.34 35.43
C SER A 233 -3.11 -5.13 36.37
N LYS A 234 -2.14 -4.25 36.10
CA LYS A 234 -1.91 -2.98 36.83
C LYS A 234 -2.43 -1.77 36.06
N VAL A 235 -3.10 -1.99 34.94
CA VAL A 235 -3.74 -0.93 34.17
C VAL A 235 -5.25 -1.03 34.38
N ASP A 236 -5.85 0.04 34.90
CA ASP A 236 -7.20 0.01 35.50
C ASP A 236 -8.33 -0.44 34.56
N HIS A 237 -8.16 -0.28 33.25
CA HIS A 237 -9.15 -0.65 32.21
C HIS A 237 -8.80 -1.94 31.47
N LEU A 238 -7.64 -2.54 31.75
CA LEU A 238 -7.18 -3.78 31.15
C LEU A 238 -7.58 -4.97 32.04
N ASP A 239 -8.70 -5.61 31.73
CA ASP A 239 -9.13 -6.84 32.43
C ASP A 239 -8.38 -8.06 31.88
N SER A 240 -7.06 -8.11 32.13
CA SER A 240 -6.23 -9.25 31.76
C SER A 240 -5.26 -9.64 32.86
N ALA A 241 -5.23 -10.94 33.14
CA ALA A 241 -4.28 -11.56 34.07
C ALA A 241 -2.90 -11.80 33.45
N ALA A 242 -2.74 -11.64 32.13
CA ALA A 242 -1.52 -11.96 31.40
C ALA A 242 -1.08 -10.84 30.45
N GLY A 243 0.25 -10.66 30.35
CA GLY A 243 0.89 -9.70 29.46
C GLY A 243 1.42 -8.44 30.17
N PHE A 244 2.09 -7.60 29.39
CA PHE A 244 2.78 -6.39 29.83
C PHE A 244 2.53 -5.26 28.84
N VAL A 245 2.29 -4.07 29.39
CA VAL A 245 2.54 -2.82 28.70
C VAL A 245 4.05 -2.57 28.73
N GLN A 246 4.62 -2.30 27.57
CA GLN A 246 6.05 -2.08 27.37
C GLN A 246 6.27 -0.69 26.80
N VAL A 247 7.15 0.09 27.40
CA VAL A 247 7.62 1.36 26.84
C VAL A 247 9.11 1.24 26.57
N TRP A 248 9.48 1.48 25.32
CA TRP A 248 10.85 1.42 24.84
C TRP A 248 11.35 2.84 24.67
N VAL A 249 12.41 3.21 25.38
CA VAL A 249 12.99 4.55 25.29
C VAL A 249 14.33 4.42 24.58
N PRO A 250 14.47 4.87 23.32
CA PRO A 250 15.77 4.89 22.65
C PRO A 250 16.81 5.60 23.53
N VAL A 251 18.05 5.12 23.55
CA VAL A 251 19.07 5.66 24.46
C VAL A 251 19.44 7.10 24.10
N ASP A 252 19.47 7.40 22.79
CA ASP A 252 19.81 8.71 22.24
C ASP A 252 18.64 9.71 22.23
N GLU A 253 17.43 9.25 22.52
CA GLU A 253 16.24 10.09 22.67
C GLU A 253 15.81 10.19 24.14
N GLU A 254 15.69 11.42 24.66
CA GLU A 254 15.27 11.64 26.05
C GLU A 254 13.75 11.83 26.18
N ASN A 255 13.08 12.24 25.11
CA ASN A 255 11.70 12.68 25.12
C ASN A 255 10.73 11.78 24.35
N ILE A 256 11.22 10.64 23.86
CA ILE A 256 10.45 9.72 23.02
C ILE A 256 10.36 8.37 23.73
N GLY A 257 9.16 7.79 23.77
CA GLY A 257 8.91 6.42 24.19
C GLY A 257 8.05 5.70 23.17
N LEU A 258 8.43 4.48 22.80
CA LEU A 258 7.69 3.66 21.87
C LEU A 258 6.87 2.64 22.66
N LEU A 259 5.55 2.73 22.53
CA LEU A 259 4.60 1.89 23.26
C LEU A 259 4.37 0.57 22.53
N SER A 260 4.37 -0.52 23.28
CA SER A 260 3.97 -1.83 22.77
C SER A 260 3.33 -2.68 23.85
N ILE A 261 2.57 -3.69 23.44
CA ILE A 261 1.89 -4.58 24.36
C ILE A 261 2.15 -6.03 23.94
N THR A 262 2.52 -6.88 24.89
CA THR A 262 2.73 -8.31 24.62
C THR A 262 1.41 -9.04 24.39
N SER A 263 1.44 -10.22 23.78
CA SER A 263 0.24 -11.07 23.64
C SER A 263 -0.44 -11.36 24.99
N GLY A 264 -1.77 -11.30 25.04
CA GLY A 264 -2.61 -11.56 26.22
C GLY A 264 -4.06 -11.86 25.84
N GLU A 265 -4.97 -11.94 26.82
CA GLU A 265 -6.41 -12.16 26.60
C GLU A 265 -7.14 -10.85 26.24
N TYR A 266 -6.64 -10.12 25.23
CA TYR A 266 -7.22 -8.86 24.76
C TYR A 266 -6.94 -8.60 23.29
N ASP A 267 -7.75 -7.73 22.68
CA ASP A 267 -7.45 -7.17 21.36
C ASP A 267 -6.28 -6.18 21.49
N ARG A 268 -5.13 -6.51 20.89
CA ARG A 268 -3.89 -5.74 21.04
C ARG A 268 -4.04 -4.31 20.54
N LYS A 269 -4.78 -4.08 19.45
CA LYS A 269 -4.91 -2.76 18.83
C LYS A 269 -5.74 -1.81 19.71
N SER A 270 -6.95 -2.24 20.09
CA SER A 270 -7.84 -1.43 20.94
C SER A 270 -7.22 -1.08 22.30
N VAL A 271 -6.51 -2.02 22.92
CA VAL A 271 -5.85 -1.79 24.22
C VAL A 271 -4.69 -0.81 24.11
N LEU A 272 -3.93 -0.88 23.02
CA LEU A 272 -2.75 -0.04 22.86
C LEU A 272 -3.12 1.44 22.73
N ASP A 273 -4.24 1.72 22.06
CA ASP A 273 -4.87 3.04 22.02
C ASP A 273 -5.28 3.54 23.42
N GLU A 274 -6.02 2.73 24.18
CA GLU A 274 -6.49 3.10 25.53
C GLU A 274 -5.33 3.35 26.51
N VAL A 275 -4.30 2.52 26.42
CA VAL A 275 -3.08 2.67 27.22
C VAL A 275 -2.36 3.95 26.81
N GLN A 276 -2.21 4.23 25.52
CA GLN A 276 -1.55 5.45 25.04
C GLN A 276 -2.29 6.70 25.56
N GLU A 277 -3.61 6.77 25.40
CA GLU A 277 -4.42 7.91 25.89
C GLU A 277 -4.22 8.12 27.39
N THR A 278 -4.17 7.03 28.16
CA THR A 278 -3.95 7.10 29.60
C THR A 278 -2.56 7.64 29.94
N LEU A 279 -1.52 7.13 29.27
CA LEU A 279 -0.14 7.54 29.50
C LEU A 279 0.10 9.00 29.07
N LEU A 280 -0.50 9.44 27.96
CA LEU A 280 -0.39 10.83 27.48
C LEU A 280 -1.04 11.85 28.41
N VAL A 281 -2.04 11.47 29.21
CA VAL A 281 -2.61 12.35 30.25
C VAL A 281 -1.66 12.54 31.44
N GLU A 282 -0.77 11.57 31.66
CA GLU A 282 0.15 11.55 32.80
C GLU A 282 1.55 12.09 32.46
N LEU A 283 1.87 12.23 31.17
CA LEU A 283 3.07 12.87 30.61
C LEU A 283 2.94 14.41 30.59
#